data_AF-E4S424-F1
#
_entry.id   AF-E4S424-F1
#
_cell.length_a   1.000
_cell.length_b   1.000
_cell.length_c   1.000
_cell.angle_alpha   90.00
_cell.angle_beta   90.00
_cell.angle_gamma   90.00
#
_symmetry.space_group_name_H-M   'P 1'
#
loop_
_entity.id
_entity.type
_entity.pdbx_description
1 polymer ?
#
loop_
_entity_poly.entity_id
_entity_poly.type
_entity_poly.pdbx_seq_one_letter_code
_entity_poly.pdbx_strand_id
1 'polypeptide(L)'
;MEKERRRRFKKGINFLVLVLVAGVLSIGVIFASSQSIDSSALVTYGFLKKQVDQLKAYIDNKINELDKKIKDTNVSSEQAQDISKLQSQLANLSSEIEKLKLQTAQFDAKLKNISSSSGVKKGDFIYTKGYEVIKVPKGKTILFDASTEFVVRVGKAATIVPKGATIIDLTSAKDVGANQQLLFNHFYLVARSDGRGFKALDDVWVIVNGGYKIK
;
A
#
# COMPACT_ATOMS: atom_id res chain seq x y z
N MET A 1 -57.39 43.50 53.86
CA MET A 1 -56.45 44.02 54.89
C MET A 1 -55.06 43.39 54.79
N GLU A 2 -54.92 42.06 54.69
CA GLU A 2 -53.58 41.42 54.75
C GLU A 2 -52.73 41.54 53.45
N LYS A 3 -53.37 41.57 52.27
CA LYS A 3 -52.67 41.70 50.97
C LYS A 3 -51.99 43.08 50.80
N GLU A 4 -52.58 44.15 51.34
CA GLU A 4 -52.01 45.50 51.24
C GLU A 4 -50.81 45.70 52.16
N ARG A 5 -50.83 45.11 53.36
CA ARG A 5 -49.69 45.14 54.28
C ARG A 5 -48.46 44.44 53.69
N ARG A 6 -48.65 43.28 53.04
CA ARG A 6 -47.57 42.56 52.34
C ARG A 6 -47.05 43.36 51.14
N ARG A 7 -47.90 44.10 50.42
CA ARG A 7 -47.47 44.99 49.33
C ARG A 7 -46.62 46.16 49.85
N ARG A 8 -47.01 46.81 50.95
CA ARG A 8 -46.25 47.92 51.55
C ARG A 8 -44.91 47.44 52.11
N PHE A 9 -44.86 46.25 52.70
CA PHE A 9 -43.64 45.63 53.20
C PHE A 9 -42.66 45.26 52.07
N LYS A 10 -43.15 44.64 50.98
CA LYS A 10 -42.33 44.34 49.78
C LYS A 10 -41.78 45.61 49.11
N LYS A 11 -42.55 46.71 49.08
CA LYS A 11 -42.08 48.00 48.57
C LYS A 11 -40.96 48.59 49.44
N GLY A 12 -41.06 48.47 50.77
CA GLY A 12 -40.02 48.91 51.70
C GLY A 12 -38.71 48.12 51.55
N ILE A 13 -38.80 46.80 51.39
CA ILE A 13 -37.63 45.94 51.16
C ILE A 13 -36.97 46.28 49.82
N ASN A 14 -37.75 46.43 48.74
CA ASN A 14 -37.18 46.81 47.44
C ASN A 14 -36.50 48.19 47.47
N PHE A 15 -37.05 49.14 48.24
CA PHE A 15 -36.42 50.45 48.41
C PHE A 15 -35.09 50.34 49.18
N LEU A 16 -35.05 49.53 50.24
CA LEU A 16 -33.83 49.32 51.03
C LEU A 16 -32.73 48.60 50.22
N VAL A 17 -33.11 47.61 49.39
CA VAL A 17 -32.17 46.95 48.46
C VAL A 17 -31.64 47.94 47.42
N LEU A 18 -32.49 48.82 46.90
CA LEU A 18 -32.09 49.81 45.90
C LEU A 18 -31.12 50.86 46.48
N VAL A 19 -31.32 51.25 47.74
CA VAL A 19 -30.38 52.13 48.47
C VAL A 19 -29.05 51.44 48.73
N LEU A 20 -29.05 50.15 49.08
CA LEU A 20 -27.81 49.38 49.24
C LEU A 20 -27.04 49.22 47.93
N VAL A 21 -27.74 48.94 46.81
CA VAL A 21 -27.10 48.84 45.48
C VAL A 21 -26.54 50.20 45.05
N ALA A 22 -27.26 51.30 45.30
CA ALA A 22 -26.75 52.65 45.04
C ALA A 22 -25.51 52.97 45.91
N GLY A 23 -25.51 52.56 47.18
CA GLY A 23 -24.37 52.71 48.09
C GLY A 23 -23.12 51.95 47.63
N VAL A 24 -23.28 50.72 47.13
CA VAL A 24 -22.17 49.91 46.60
C VAL A 24 -21.65 50.47 45.28
N LEU A 25 -22.52 51.03 44.42
CA LEU A 25 -22.10 51.69 43.18
C LEU A 25 -21.36 53.02 43.42
N SER A 26 -21.66 53.74 44.52
CA SER A 26 -20.91 54.95 44.91
C SER A 26 -19.52 54.68 45.50
N ILE A 27 -19.19 53.43 45.86
CA ILE A 27 -17.87 53.05 46.42
C ILE A 27 -16.85 52.73 45.29
N GLY A 28 -17.25 52.81 44.03
CA GLY A 28 -16.43 52.44 42.86
C GLY A 28 -15.94 53.58 41.97
N VAL A 29 -15.86 54.83 42.45
CA VAL A 29 -15.21 55.93 41.68
C VAL A 29 -14.19 56.64 42.54
N ILE A 30 -12.95 56.14 42.53
CA ILE A 30 -11.76 56.92 42.90
C ILE A 30 -10.71 56.68 41.80
N PHE A 31 -10.68 57.64 40.86
CA PHE A 31 -9.60 58.05 39.95
C PHE A 31 -8.88 57.02 39.09
N ALA A 32 -9.31 56.90 37.83
CA ALA A 32 -8.35 56.76 36.74
C ALA A 32 -7.66 58.10 36.55
N SER A 33 -6.56 58.35 37.27
CA SER A 33 -5.65 59.42 36.91
C SER A 33 -4.89 58.96 35.65
N SER A 34 -5.33 59.41 34.47
CA SER A 34 -4.42 59.52 33.34
C SER A 34 -3.49 60.71 33.61
N GLN A 35 -2.67 60.58 34.67
CA GLN A 35 -1.58 61.50 34.92
C GLN A 35 -0.50 61.09 33.94
N SER A 36 -0.41 61.81 32.82
CA SER A 36 0.84 61.85 32.08
C SER A 36 1.92 62.22 33.09
N ILE A 37 2.78 61.27 33.42
CA ILE A 37 3.98 61.55 34.21
C ILE A 37 4.79 62.48 33.31
N ASP A 38 4.86 63.77 33.68
CA ASP A 38 5.85 64.66 33.10
C ASP A 38 7.20 63.95 33.20
N SER A 39 7.86 63.70 32.05
CA SER A 39 9.18 63.06 31.99
C SER A 39 10.26 63.82 32.76
N SER A 40 9.92 64.97 33.32
CA SER A 40 10.74 65.88 34.12
C SER A 40 10.51 65.78 35.63
N ALA A 41 9.64 64.89 36.11
CA ALA A 41 9.41 64.70 37.55
C ALA A 41 10.62 64.03 38.22
N LEU A 42 11.23 64.72 39.20
CA LEU A 42 12.35 64.18 39.97
C LEU A 42 11.85 63.09 40.92
N VAL A 43 12.36 61.87 40.73
CA VAL A 43 12.05 60.71 41.58
C VAL A 43 13.21 60.49 42.55
N THR A 44 12.91 60.22 43.83
CA THR A 44 13.95 59.92 44.83
C THR A 44 14.70 58.64 44.45
N TYR A 45 16.04 58.68 44.52
CA TYR A 45 16.94 57.57 44.19
C TYR A 45 16.51 56.23 44.83
N GLY A 46 16.05 56.24 46.08
CA GLY A 46 15.61 55.02 46.78
C GLY A 46 14.39 54.33 46.14
N PHE A 47 13.44 55.10 45.60
CA PHE A 47 12.28 54.53 44.91
C PHE A 47 12.69 53.91 43.57
N LEU A 48 13.52 54.62 42.80
CA LEU A 48 14.07 54.11 41.54
C LEU A 48 14.87 52.82 41.78
N LYS A 49 15.75 52.81 42.79
CA LYS A 49 16.55 51.62 43.13
C LYS A 49 15.68 50.43 43.52
N LYS A 50 14.63 50.64 44.32
CA LYS A 50 13.68 49.58 44.69
C LYS A 50 12.99 48.96 43.46
N GLN A 51 12.55 49.79 42.51
CA GLN A 51 11.92 49.29 41.27
C GLN A 51 12.92 48.52 40.41
N VAL A 52 14.16 49.00 40.31
CA VAL A 52 15.24 48.32 39.60
C VAL A 52 15.57 46.97 40.25
N ASP A 53 15.63 46.90 41.59
CA ASP A 53 15.91 45.65 42.31
C ASP A 53 14.77 44.64 42.15
N GLN A 54 13.51 45.09 42.17
CA GLN A 54 12.34 44.24 41.90
C GLN A 54 12.34 43.71 40.46
N LEU A 55 12.65 44.59 39.49
CA LEU A 55 12.77 44.20 38.09
C LEU A 55 13.91 43.20 37.89
N LYS A 56 15.05 43.42 38.55
CA LYS A 56 16.17 42.47 38.53
C LYS A 56 15.74 41.10 39.06
N ALA A 57 15.08 41.05 40.21
CA ALA A 57 14.60 39.78 40.78
C ALA A 57 13.57 39.08 39.86
N TYR A 58 12.69 39.84 39.21
CA TYR A 58 11.74 39.30 38.24
C TYR A 58 12.44 38.72 37.00
N ILE A 59 13.42 39.45 36.46
CA ILE A 59 14.23 39.02 35.31
C ILE A 59 15.02 37.77 35.68
N ASP A 60 15.72 37.76 36.81
CA ASP A 60 16.51 36.60 37.28
C ASP A 60 15.61 35.36 37.43
N ASN A 61 14.41 35.50 37.99
CA ASN A 61 13.45 34.40 38.07
C ASN A 61 12.97 33.92 36.70
N LYS A 62 12.73 34.84 35.76
CA LYS A 62 12.32 34.48 34.40
C LYS A 62 13.45 33.81 33.62
N ILE A 63 14.69 34.25 33.78
CA ILE A 63 15.88 33.61 33.22
C ILE A 63 15.99 32.18 33.76
N ASN A 64 15.90 32.00 35.08
CA ASN A 64 15.98 30.67 35.70
C ASN A 64 14.84 29.72 35.25
N GLU A 65 13.62 30.23 35.09
CA GLU A 65 12.49 29.46 34.57
C GLU A 65 12.72 29.04 33.11
N LEU A 66 13.26 29.95 32.29
CA LEU A 66 13.59 29.68 30.89
C LEU A 66 14.76 28.69 30.78
N ASP A 67 15.82 28.85 31.56
CA ASP A 67 16.97 27.92 31.60
C ASP A 67 16.52 26.51 32.00
N LYS A 68 15.61 26.41 32.98
CA LYS A 68 15.01 25.12 33.35
C LYS A 68 14.24 24.51 32.18
N LYS A 69 13.37 25.28 31.52
CA LYS A 69 12.61 24.81 30.35
C LYS A 69 13.53 24.44 29.18
N ILE A 70 14.62 25.18 28.96
CA ILE A 70 15.61 24.90 27.91
C ILE A 70 16.39 23.62 28.24
N LYS A 71 16.72 23.39 29.51
CA LYS A 71 17.39 22.15 29.95
C LYS A 71 16.48 20.92 29.84
N ASP A 72 15.19 21.08 30.11
CA ASP A 72 14.19 20.03 29.89
C ASP A 72 13.91 19.79 28.39
N THR A 73 14.19 20.78 27.53
CA THR A 73 14.01 20.71 26.06
C THR A 73 15.26 20.17 25.34
N ASN A 74 16.46 20.38 25.88
CA ASN A 74 17.71 19.84 25.35
C ASN A 74 18.01 18.46 25.97
N VAL A 75 17.39 17.44 25.37
CA VAL A 75 17.84 16.04 25.37
C VAL A 75 18.28 15.53 26.76
N SER A 76 17.32 15.11 27.57
CA SER A 76 17.58 14.11 28.60
C SER A 76 18.40 12.97 27.98
N SER A 77 19.51 12.59 28.62
CA SER A 77 20.50 11.61 28.14
C SER A 77 19.91 10.28 27.65
N GLU A 78 18.70 9.93 28.10
CA GLU A 78 17.94 8.77 27.65
C GLU A 78 17.40 8.94 26.21
N GLN A 79 16.88 10.12 25.86
CA GLN A 79 16.41 10.44 24.50
C GLN A 79 17.57 10.47 23.48
N ALA A 80 18.78 10.87 23.89
CA ALA A 80 19.97 10.79 23.04
C ALA A 80 20.32 9.33 22.68
N GLN A 81 20.17 8.42 23.64
CA GLN A 81 20.41 6.99 23.42
C GLN A 81 19.32 6.35 22.56
N ASP A 82 18.08 6.79 22.69
CA ASP A 82 17.00 6.29 21.84
C ASP A 82 17.13 6.80 20.41
N ILE A 83 17.58 8.04 20.21
CA ILE A 83 17.89 8.58 18.88
C ILE A 83 19.03 7.78 18.22
N SER A 84 20.10 7.43 18.96
CA SER A 84 21.20 6.64 18.39
C SER A 84 20.80 5.19 18.07
N LYS A 85 19.95 4.58 18.92
CA LYS A 85 19.34 3.28 18.62
C LYS A 85 18.46 3.33 17.36
N LEU A 86 17.59 4.34 17.25
CA LEU A 86 16.73 4.53 16.08
C LEU A 86 17.55 4.76 14.80
N GLN A 87 18.65 5.51 14.88
CA GLN A 87 19.57 5.69 13.77
C GLN A 87 20.23 4.37 13.35
N SER A 88 20.64 3.54 14.31
CA SER A 88 21.20 2.21 14.02
C SER A 88 20.16 1.27 13.38
N GLN A 89 18.90 1.32 13.83
CA GLN A 89 17.82 0.55 13.24
C GLN A 89 17.52 1.02 11.81
N LEU A 90 17.51 2.33 11.56
CA LEU A 90 17.30 2.89 10.23
C LEU A 90 18.39 2.44 9.25
N ALA A 91 19.66 2.43 9.68
CA ALA A 91 20.77 1.93 8.89
C ALA A 91 20.59 0.44 8.55
N ASN A 92 20.24 -0.39 9.54
CA ASN A 92 20.00 -1.82 9.31
C ASN A 92 18.83 -2.06 8.34
N LEU A 93 17.69 -1.39 8.54
CA LEU A 93 16.53 -1.47 7.65
C LEU A 93 16.88 -1.03 6.22
N SER A 94 17.69 0.02 6.06
CA SER A 94 18.11 0.48 4.73
C SER A 94 18.94 -0.59 3.99
N SER A 95 19.82 -1.30 4.71
CA SER A 95 20.62 -2.39 4.15
C SER A 95 19.76 -3.61 3.79
N GLU A 96 18.71 -3.88 4.56
CA GLU A 96 17.77 -4.96 4.31
C GLU A 96 16.89 -4.67 3.08
N ILE A 97 16.42 -3.42 2.93
CA ILE A 97 15.69 -2.97 1.74
C ILE A 97 16.56 -3.14 0.49
N GLU A 98 17.86 -2.83 0.56
CA GLU A 98 18.77 -3.02 -0.57
C GLU A 98 18.94 -4.50 -0.94
N LYS A 99 19.11 -5.38 0.07
CA LYS A 99 19.16 -6.84 -0.14
C LYS A 99 17.87 -7.38 -0.74
N LEU A 100 16.72 -6.94 -0.24
CA LEU A 100 15.41 -7.34 -0.76
C LEU A 100 15.24 -6.88 -2.21
N LYS A 101 15.66 -5.66 -2.56
CA LYS A 101 15.66 -5.18 -3.96
C LYS A 101 16.54 -6.05 -4.86
N LEU A 102 17.74 -6.40 -4.42
CA LEU A 102 18.62 -7.31 -5.18
C LEU A 102 17.98 -8.69 -5.36
N GLN A 103 17.35 -9.21 -4.31
CA GLN A 103 16.63 -10.48 -4.36
C GLN A 103 15.44 -10.44 -5.34
N THR A 104 14.67 -9.34 -5.35
CA THR A 104 13.59 -9.16 -6.33
C THR A 104 14.12 -9.12 -7.77
N ALA A 105 15.20 -8.39 -8.04
CA ALA A 105 15.81 -8.35 -9.37
C ALA A 105 16.34 -9.73 -9.81
N GLN A 106 16.90 -10.51 -8.89
CA GLN A 106 17.35 -11.87 -9.15
C GLN A 106 16.18 -12.82 -9.40
N PHE A 107 15.09 -12.69 -8.64
CA PHE A 107 13.87 -13.45 -8.90
C PHE A 107 13.25 -13.08 -10.23
N ASP A 108 13.24 -11.81 -10.63
CA ASP A 108 12.76 -11.38 -11.96
C ASP A 108 13.63 -11.94 -13.08
N ALA A 109 14.96 -12.00 -12.92
CA ALA A 109 15.84 -12.63 -13.88
C ALA A 109 15.59 -14.15 -13.98
N LYS A 110 15.41 -14.82 -12.84
CA LYS A 110 15.01 -16.24 -12.78
C LYS A 110 13.61 -16.45 -13.38
N LEU A 111 12.68 -15.55 -13.11
CA LEU A 111 11.33 -15.56 -13.68
C LEU A 111 11.35 -15.24 -15.17
N LYS A 112 12.29 -14.45 -15.71
CA LYS A 112 12.45 -14.29 -17.16
C LYS A 112 12.93 -15.58 -17.81
N ASN A 113 13.82 -16.32 -17.14
CA ASN A 113 14.23 -17.65 -17.56
C ASN A 113 13.08 -18.68 -17.44
N ILE A 114 12.27 -18.58 -16.38
CA ILE A 114 11.15 -19.49 -16.09
C ILE A 114 9.85 -19.09 -16.81
N SER A 115 9.61 -17.83 -17.18
CA SER A 115 8.41 -17.36 -17.92
C SER A 115 8.40 -17.85 -19.36
N SER A 116 9.48 -18.53 -19.76
CA SER A 116 9.42 -19.67 -20.67
C SER A 116 8.68 -20.89 -20.06
N SER A 117 7.61 -20.69 -19.31
CA SER A 117 6.76 -21.76 -18.78
C SER A 117 5.42 -21.18 -18.36
N SER A 118 4.75 -20.49 -19.28
CA SER A 118 3.30 -20.20 -19.36
C SER A 118 3.06 -19.91 -20.83
N GLY A 119 2.95 -20.98 -21.62
CA GLY A 119 2.90 -20.92 -23.08
C GLY A 119 4.09 -20.19 -23.68
N VAL A 120 5.29 -20.77 -23.60
CA VAL A 120 6.46 -20.21 -24.31
C VAL A 120 6.13 -20.22 -25.78
N LYS A 121 6.16 -19.06 -26.42
CA LYS A 121 6.27 -19.03 -27.87
C LYS A 121 7.74 -19.22 -28.22
N LYS A 122 8.14 -20.44 -28.60
CA LYS A 122 9.44 -20.68 -29.22
C LYS A 122 9.20 -20.79 -30.73
N GLY A 123 9.44 -19.69 -31.43
CA GLY A 123 8.99 -19.53 -32.80
C GLY A 123 7.46 -19.52 -32.90
N ASP A 124 6.94 -20.23 -33.90
CA ASP A 124 5.52 -20.28 -34.24
C ASP A 124 4.67 -21.22 -33.33
N PHE A 125 5.29 -22.00 -32.45
CA PHE A 125 4.62 -23.02 -31.62
C PHE A 125 4.36 -22.52 -30.18
N ILE A 126 3.23 -22.95 -29.61
CA ILE A 126 2.84 -22.77 -28.21
C ILE A 126 3.12 -24.08 -27.47
N TYR A 127 3.84 -24.03 -26.35
CA TYR A 127 4.19 -25.21 -25.56
C TYR A 127 3.33 -25.32 -24.30
N THR A 128 2.74 -26.49 -24.09
CA THR A 128 1.95 -26.81 -22.89
C THR A 128 2.86 -27.07 -21.69
N LYS A 129 2.34 -26.85 -20.47
CA LYS A 129 3.01 -27.25 -19.21
C LYS A 129 2.50 -28.61 -18.74
N GLY A 130 2.83 -29.64 -19.49
CA GLY A 130 2.28 -30.98 -19.31
C GLY A 130 1.04 -31.21 -20.17
N TYR A 131 0.16 -32.11 -19.73
CA TYR A 131 -1.04 -32.48 -20.46
C TYR A 131 -2.14 -31.42 -20.32
N GLU A 132 -2.41 -30.70 -21.40
CA GLU A 132 -3.45 -29.67 -21.46
C GLU A 132 -4.52 -30.04 -22.49
N VAL A 133 -5.78 -29.67 -22.21
CA VAL A 133 -6.91 -29.89 -23.12
C VAL A 133 -7.04 -28.71 -24.07
N ILE A 134 -6.99 -28.96 -25.37
CA ILE A 134 -7.07 -27.96 -26.42
C ILE A 134 -8.25 -28.28 -27.35
N LYS A 135 -9.04 -27.24 -27.66
CA LYS A 135 -10.08 -27.31 -28.68
C LYS A 135 -9.50 -26.96 -30.05
N VAL A 136 -9.67 -27.84 -31.03
CA VAL A 136 -9.36 -27.60 -32.44
C VAL A 136 -10.68 -27.52 -33.22
N PRO A 137 -11.11 -26.32 -33.67
CA PRO A 137 -12.37 -26.17 -34.39
C PRO A 137 -12.40 -26.96 -35.71
N LYS A 138 -13.60 -27.35 -36.14
CA LYS A 138 -13.79 -28.02 -37.43
C LYS A 138 -13.11 -27.27 -38.58
N GLY A 139 -12.42 -28.02 -39.44
CA GLY A 139 -11.73 -27.50 -40.62
C GLY A 139 -10.33 -26.94 -40.33
N LYS A 140 -9.97 -26.70 -39.07
CA LYS A 140 -8.64 -26.25 -38.66
C LYS A 140 -7.65 -27.40 -38.61
N THR A 141 -6.38 -27.06 -38.74
CA THR A 141 -5.28 -28.01 -38.64
C THR A 141 -4.45 -27.67 -37.43
N ILE A 142 -4.21 -28.66 -36.56
CA ILE A 142 -3.19 -28.57 -35.53
C ILE A 142 -1.93 -29.27 -36.03
N LEU A 143 -0.80 -28.58 -35.94
CA LEU A 143 0.53 -29.11 -36.18
C LEU A 143 1.27 -29.20 -34.85
N PHE A 144 2.14 -30.19 -34.73
CA PHE A 144 2.88 -30.46 -33.51
C PHE A 144 4.39 -30.28 -33.72
N ASP A 145 5.08 -29.89 -32.65
CA ASP A 145 6.52 -29.86 -32.59
C ASP A 145 7.09 -31.27 -32.33
N ALA A 146 8.40 -31.43 -32.46
CA ALA A 146 9.07 -32.69 -32.14
C ALA A 146 8.79 -33.12 -30.69
N SER A 147 8.70 -34.43 -30.49
CA SER A 147 8.43 -35.07 -29.19
C SER A 147 7.09 -34.68 -28.55
N THR A 148 6.11 -34.23 -29.34
CA THR A 148 4.77 -33.92 -28.82
C THR A 148 3.93 -35.19 -28.72
N GLU A 149 3.29 -35.37 -27.58
CA GLU A 149 2.36 -36.44 -27.30
C GLU A 149 0.93 -35.91 -27.32
N PHE A 150 -0.02 -36.65 -27.89
CA PHE A 150 -1.41 -36.21 -27.88
C PHE A 150 -2.43 -37.36 -27.87
N VAL A 151 -3.63 -37.06 -27.38
CA VAL A 151 -4.78 -37.98 -27.34
C VAL A 151 -6.02 -37.26 -27.82
N VAL A 152 -6.63 -37.75 -28.91
CA VAL A 152 -7.94 -37.26 -29.36
C VAL A 152 -9.02 -37.80 -28.41
N ARG A 153 -9.76 -36.90 -27.75
CA ARG A 153 -10.80 -37.25 -26.77
C ARG A 153 -12.22 -37.11 -27.32
N VAL A 154 -12.44 -36.14 -28.21
CA VAL A 154 -13.74 -35.84 -28.83
C VAL A 154 -13.53 -35.37 -30.27
N GLY A 155 -14.46 -35.68 -31.18
CA GLY A 155 -14.46 -35.24 -32.58
C GLY A 155 -13.59 -36.09 -33.51
N LYS A 156 -13.85 -36.00 -34.82
CA LYS A 156 -13.08 -36.75 -35.83
C LYS A 156 -11.88 -35.94 -36.31
N ALA A 157 -10.74 -36.60 -36.45
CA ALA A 157 -9.51 -36.00 -36.96
C ALA A 157 -8.83 -36.92 -37.98
N ALA A 158 -8.25 -36.34 -39.03
CA ALA A 158 -7.44 -37.06 -40.01
C ALA A 158 -6.01 -36.54 -39.99
N THR A 159 -5.04 -37.45 -39.97
CA THR A 159 -3.62 -37.12 -39.90
C THR A 159 -3.13 -36.31 -41.10
N ILE A 160 -2.21 -35.39 -40.82
CA ILE A 160 -1.42 -34.68 -41.82
C ILE A 160 0.04 -35.01 -41.52
N VAL A 161 0.72 -35.62 -42.48
CA VAL A 161 2.15 -35.94 -42.38
C VAL A 161 2.81 -35.69 -43.74
N PRO A 162 4.09 -35.29 -43.78
CA PRO A 162 4.86 -35.23 -45.02
C PRO A 162 4.94 -36.59 -45.74
N LYS A 163 5.29 -36.57 -47.02
CA LYS A 163 5.47 -37.79 -47.81
C LYS A 163 6.55 -38.67 -47.18
N GLY A 164 6.22 -39.94 -46.91
CA GLY A 164 7.13 -40.91 -46.28
C GLY A 164 7.26 -40.79 -44.76
N ALA A 165 6.47 -39.92 -44.12
CA ALA A 165 6.41 -39.79 -42.66
C ALA A 165 5.13 -40.42 -42.08
N THR A 166 5.14 -40.66 -40.77
CA THR A 166 4.03 -41.26 -40.00
C THR A 166 3.91 -40.60 -38.61
N ILE A 167 2.77 -40.78 -37.94
CA ILE A 167 2.63 -40.53 -36.50
C ILE A 167 2.63 -41.89 -35.81
N ILE A 168 3.33 -42.02 -34.68
CA ILE A 168 3.42 -43.29 -33.95
C ILE A 168 2.19 -43.41 -33.05
N ASP A 169 1.39 -44.46 -33.22
CA ASP A 169 0.30 -44.84 -32.32
C ASP A 169 0.84 -45.84 -31.30
N LEU A 170 1.12 -45.34 -30.10
CA LEU A 170 1.71 -46.13 -29.00
C LEU A 170 0.70 -47.08 -28.37
N THR A 171 -0.60 -46.83 -28.52
CA THR A 171 -1.65 -47.71 -27.98
C THR A 171 -1.80 -48.98 -28.81
N SER A 172 -1.70 -48.87 -30.13
CA SER A 172 -1.85 -50.02 -31.05
C SER A 172 -0.53 -50.48 -31.69
N ALA A 173 0.60 -49.95 -31.23
CA ALA A 173 1.95 -50.29 -31.69
C ALA A 173 2.11 -50.25 -33.22
N LYS A 174 1.56 -49.21 -33.86
CA LYS A 174 1.57 -49.04 -35.31
C LYS A 174 1.86 -47.60 -35.72
N ASP A 175 2.24 -47.44 -36.97
CA ASP A 175 2.38 -46.14 -37.61
C ASP A 175 1.07 -45.69 -38.29
N VAL A 176 0.78 -44.40 -38.21
CA VAL A 176 -0.38 -43.75 -38.84
C VAL A 176 0.10 -42.82 -39.94
N GLY A 177 -0.19 -43.19 -41.19
CA GLY A 177 0.20 -42.43 -42.39
C GLY A 177 -0.72 -41.25 -42.66
N ALA A 178 -0.54 -40.55 -43.78
CA ALA A 178 -1.34 -39.38 -44.16
C ALA A 178 -2.83 -39.71 -44.41
N ASN A 179 -3.72 -38.78 -44.07
CA ASN A 179 -5.18 -38.85 -44.27
C ASN A 179 -5.85 -40.04 -43.57
N GLN A 180 -5.18 -40.69 -42.61
CA GLN A 180 -5.78 -41.75 -41.81
C GLN A 180 -6.52 -41.13 -40.63
N GLN A 181 -7.65 -41.73 -40.28
CA GLN A 181 -8.43 -41.28 -39.13
C GLN A 181 -7.71 -41.63 -37.83
N LEU A 182 -7.58 -40.64 -36.95
CA LEU A 182 -7.11 -40.84 -35.58
C LEU A 182 -8.23 -41.46 -34.75
N LEU A 183 -7.89 -42.46 -33.95
CA LEU A 183 -8.79 -43.17 -33.05
C LEU A 183 -8.89 -42.44 -31.70
N PHE A 184 -10.07 -42.48 -31.10
CA PHE A 184 -10.29 -41.91 -29.78
C PHE A 184 -9.49 -42.65 -28.71
N ASN A 185 -8.96 -41.91 -27.74
CA ASN A 185 -8.25 -42.43 -26.58
C ASN A 185 -6.95 -43.20 -26.89
N HIS A 186 -6.47 -43.13 -28.13
CA HIS A 186 -5.15 -43.62 -28.49
C HIS A 186 -4.08 -42.58 -28.17
N PHE A 187 -2.93 -43.05 -27.70
CA PHE A 187 -1.78 -42.25 -27.34
C PHE A 187 -0.84 -42.13 -28.53
N TYR A 188 -0.71 -40.92 -29.06
CA TYR A 188 0.05 -40.64 -30.27
C TYR A 188 1.34 -39.86 -29.95
N LEU A 189 2.43 -40.22 -30.63
CA LEU A 189 3.72 -39.54 -30.52
C LEU A 189 4.16 -38.97 -31.88
N VAL A 190 4.51 -37.68 -31.87
CA VAL A 190 5.08 -36.97 -33.00
C VAL A 190 6.60 -36.92 -32.85
N ALA A 191 7.32 -37.72 -33.64
CA ALA A 191 8.77 -37.85 -33.49
C ALA A 191 9.58 -36.63 -33.96
N ARG A 192 9.06 -35.81 -34.90
CA ARG A 192 9.79 -34.71 -35.53
C ARG A 192 8.88 -33.51 -35.82
N SER A 193 9.49 -32.33 -35.85
CA SER A 193 8.85 -31.04 -36.19
C SER A 193 8.90 -30.76 -37.69
N ASP A 194 8.41 -31.69 -38.51
CA ASP A 194 8.42 -31.62 -39.98
C ASP A 194 7.02 -31.33 -40.56
N GLY A 195 6.07 -30.88 -39.73
CA GLY A 195 4.71 -30.55 -40.13
C GLY A 195 3.69 -31.67 -39.91
N ARG A 196 3.97 -32.59 -38.98
CA ARG A 196 3.02 -33.63 -38.55
C ARG A 196 1.93 -33.05 -37.66
N GLY A 197 0.73 -33.59 -37.79
CA GLY A 197 -0.43 -33.17 -37.01
C GLY A 197 -1.72 -33.78 -37.52
N PHE A 198 -2.83 -33.06 -37.38
CA PHE A 198 -4.11 -33.51 -37.94
C PHE A 198 -5.00 -32.34 -38.36
N LYS A 199 -5.87 -32.62 -39.32
CA LYS A 199 -7.02 -31.79 -39.68
C LYS A 199 -8.23 -32.24 -38.87
N ALA A 200 -8.89 -31.29 -38.21
CA ALA A 200 -10.14 -31.52 -37.53
C ALA A 200 -11.28 -31.65 -38.55
N LEU A 201 -11.90 -32.83 -38.64
CA LEU A 201 -13.06 -33.08 -39.50
C LEU A 201 -14.37 -32.64 -38.83
N ASP A 202 -14.38 -32.60 -37.49
CA ASP A 202 -15.41 -32.02 -36.62
C ASP A 202 -14.74 -31.10 -35.57
N ASP A 203 -15.50 -30.54 -34.62
CA ASP A 203 -14.90 -29.90 -33.45
C ASP A 203 -14.19 -30.96 -32.60
N VAL A 204 -12.87 -30.84 -32.48
CA VAL A 204 -12.01 -31.81 -31.80
C VAL A 204 -11.54 -31.28 -30.47
N TRP A 205 -11.62 -32.12 -29.43
CA TRP A 205 -10.94 -31.89 -28.16
C TRP A 205 -9.79 -32.87 -28.04
N VAL A 206 -8.58 -32.34 -27.89
CA VAL A 206 -7.34 -33.12 -27.83
C VAL A 206 -6.58 -32.77 -26.56
N ILE A 207 -6.06 -33.79 -25.87
CA ILE A 207 -5.07 -33.58 -24.80
C ILE A 207 -3.70 -33.54 -25.47
N VAL A 208 -2.90 -32.52 -25.19
CA VAL A 208 -1.56 -32.34 -25.76
C VAL A 208 -0.54 -32.14 -24.64
N ASN A 209 0.60 -32.81 -24.77
CA ASN A 209 1.80 -32.58 -24.00
C ASN A 209 2.95 -32.29 -24.98
N GLY A 210 3.29 -31.02 -25.17
CA GLY A 210 4.32 -30.59 -26.11
C GLY A 210 3.97 -29.30 -26.86
N GLY A 211 4.68 -29.06 -27.95
CA GLY A 211 4.51 -27.87 -28.78
C GLY A 211 3.41 -28.06 -29.82
N TYR A 212 2.53 -27.08 -29.98
CA TYR A 212 1.49 -27.11 -31.01
C TYR A 212 1.25 -25.75 -31.66
N LYS A 213 0.66 -25.77 -32.85
CA LYS A 213 0.19 -24.59 -33.58
C LYS A 213 -1.07 -24.91 -34.37
N ILE A 214 -2.08 -24.07 -34.25
CA ILE A 214 -3.35 -24.21 -34.99
C ILE A 214 -3.35 -23.23 -36.18
N LYS A 215 -3.70 -23.72 -37.37
CA LYS A 215 -3.88 -22.95 -38.61
C LYS A 215 -5.32 -23.06 -39.10
#